data_AF-A0A7S2PVG0-F1
#
_entry.id   AF-A0A7S2PVG0-F1
#
_cell.length_a   1.000
_cell.length_b   1.000
_cell.length_c   1.000
_cell.angle_alpha   90.00
_cell.angle_beta   90.00
_cell.angle_gamma   90.00
#
_symmetry.space_group_name_H-M   'P 1'
#
loop_
_entity.id
_entity.type
_entity.pdbx_description
1 polymer ?
#
loop_
_entity_poly.entity_id
_entity_poly.type
_entity_poly.pdbx_seq_one_letter_code
_entity_poly.pdbx_strand_id
1 'polypeptide(L)'
;VLANGADIHLESAVVNMGYASCASVNSLISGIGVDIACTYLFINQWGWGVHGAALAQLTVRFSRVVIWLAAVVSAGLFRKLFVPPPDCERLFSWREFREWASLSGPQFLGMYSGWFIFEIQALALANIAGITKDALAAGAIWIQFETSVASSQNGWVQTASMRSMNLLGKQDPGAQKAFWIFTAMATAIVLFLNAFLIAFQDELCNLVSNDAL
;
A
#
# COMPACT_ATOMS: atom_id res chain seq x y z
N VAL A 1 -6.23 -5.61 -12.68
CA VAL A 1 -7.42 -5.04 -12.01
C VAL A 1 -8.14 -6.06 -11.14
N LEU A 2 -8.63 -7.19 -11.68
CA LEU A 2 -9.36 -8.20 -10.90
C LEU A 2 -8.56 -8.78 -9.72
N ALA A 3 -7.29 -9.14 -9.93
CA ALA A 3 -6.42 -9.64 -8.86
C ALA A 3 -6.17 -8.59 -7.76
N ASN A 4 -6.16 -7.30 -8.11
CA ASN A 4 -5.97 -6.20 -7.15
C ASN A 4 -7.22 -5.98 -6.30
N GLY A 5 -8.41 -6.06 -6.91
CA GLY A 5 -9.67 -6.03 -6.16
C GLY A 5 -9.77 -7.21 -5.19
N ALA A 6 -9.44 -8.42 -5.65
CA ALA A 6 -9.46 -9.62 -4.81
C ALA A 6 -8.47 -9.52 -3.62
N ASP A 7 -7.25 -9.03 -3.86
CA ASP A 7 -6.23 -8.80 -2.82
C ASP A 7 -6.78 -7.90 -1.70
N ILE A 8 -7.30 -6.72 -2.06
CA ILE A 8 -7.82 -5.74 -1.09
C ILE A 8 -9.01 -6.29 -0.31
N HIS A 9 -9.94 -6.97 -0.98
CA HIS A 9 -11.13 -7.54 -0.31
C HIS A 9 -10.78 -8.69 0.62
N LEU A 10 -9.87 -9.58 0.21
CA LEU A 10 -9.41 -10.69 1.05
C LEU A 10 -8.59 -10.20 2.25
N GLU A 11 -7.70 -9.22 2.03
CA GLU A 11 -6.95 -8.56 3.09
C GLU A 11 -7.89 -7.98 4.15
N SER A 12 -8.83 -7.15 3.72
CA SER A 12 -9.81 -6.53 4.63
C SER A 12 -10.61 -7.57 5.40
N ALA A 13 -11.08 -8.63 4.74
CA ALA A 13 -11.82 -9.71 5.37
C ALA A 13 -10.99 -10.45 6.43
N VAL A 14 -9.78 -10.91 6.09
CA VAL A 14 -8.90 -11.67 6.99
C VAL A 14 -8.46 -10.83 8.18
N VAL A 15 -8.09 -9.58 7.94
CA VAL A 15 -7.68 -8.62 8.98
C VAL A 15 -8.83 -8.33 9.95
N ASN A 16 -10.03 -8.02 9.44
CA ASN A 16 -11.17 -7.69 10.29
C ASN A 16 -11.68 -8.88 11.12
N MET A 17 -11.37 -10.11 10.70
CA MET A 17 -11.66 -11.32 11.48
C MET A 17 -10.60 -11.65 12.54
N GLY A 18 -9.62 -10.77 12.77
CA GLY A 18 -8.63 -10.89 13.84
C GLY A 18 -7.30 -11.51 13.43
N TYR A 19 -7.09 -11.82 12.15
CA TYR A 19 -5.86 -12.42 11.64
C TYR A 19 -4.90 -11.36 11.06
N ALA A 20 -4.76 -10.23 11.76
CA ALA A 20 -3.93 -9.10 11.33
C ALA A 20 -2.45 -9.48 11.08
N SER A 21 -1.90 -10.45 11.83
CA SER A 21 -0.54 -10.93 11.62
C SER A 21 -0.32 -11.58 10.25
N CYS A 22 -1.38 -12.12 9.62
CA CYS A 22 -1.31 -12.66 8.26
C CYS A 22 -1.03 -11.56 7.22
N ALA A 23 -1.46 -10.31 7.48
CA ALA A 23 -1.16 -9.18 6.61
C ALA A 23 0.35 -8.86 6.60
N SER A 24 0.99 -8.88 7.76
CA SER A 24 2.44 -8.67 7.88
C SER A 24 3.23 -9.79 7.19
N VAL A 25 2.82 -11.05 7.38
CA VAL A 25 3.45 -12.20 6.71
C VAL A 25 3.29 -12.11 5.19
N ASN A 26 2.09 -11.78 4.71
CA ASN A 26 1.85 -11.63 3.28
C ASN A 26 2.69 -10.50 2.68
N SER A 27 2.73 -9.34 3.34
CA SER A 27 3.56 -8.21 2.91
C SER A 27 5.04 -8.57 2.85
N LEU A 28 5.57 -9.32 3.84
CA LEU A 28 6.95 -9.75 3.85
C LEU A 28 7.27 -10.71 2.69
N ILE A 29 6.45 -11.75 2.51
CA ILE A 29 6.72 -12.79 1.50
C ILE A 29 6.53 -12.24 0.10
N SER A 30 5.41 -11.57 -0.18
CA SER A 30 5.09 -11.09 -1.51
C SER A 30 5.83 -9.80 -1.88
N GLY A 31 5.91 -8.85 -0.94
CA GLY A 31 6.50 -7.54 -1.19
C GLY A 31 8.02 -7.55 -1.18
N ILE A 32 8.65 -8.24 -0.23
CA ILE A 32 10.12 -8.31 -0.19
C ILE A 32 10.62 -9.55 -0.94
N GLY A 33 10.06 -10.72 -0.66
CA GLY A 33 10.55 -11.98 -1.26
C GLY A 33 10.28 -12.07 -2.76
N VAL A 34 8.99 -12.11 -3.14
CA VAL A 34 8.57 -12.34 -4.53
C VAL A 34 8.96 -11.15 -5.42
N ASP A 35 8.79 -9.91 -4.97
CA ASP A 35 9.11 -8.74 -5.80
C ASP A 35 10.59 -8.64 -6.14
N ILE A 36 11.48 -8.81 -5.15
CA ILE A 36 12.94 -8.77 -5.39
C ILE A 36 13.36 -9.93 -6.30
N ALA A 37 12.85 -11.13 -6.06
CA ALA A 37 13.18 -12.30 -6.88
C ALA A 37 12.69 -12.15 -8.32
N CYS A 38 11.46 -11.69 -8.53
CA CYS A 38 10.90 -11.47 -9.87
C CYS A 38 11.57 -10.31 -10.59
N THR A 39 11.90 -9.22 -9.89
CA THR A 39 12.64 -8.09 -10.46
C THR A 39 14.04 -8.54 -10.88
N TYR A 40 14.75 -9.28 -10.02
CA TYR A 40 16.07 -9.83 -10.37
C TYR A 40 16.00 -10.79 -11.57
N LEU A 41 15.04 -11.71 -11.59
CA LEU A 41 14.95 -12.68 -12.69
C LEU A 41 14.47 -12.05 -13.99
N PHE A 42 13.35 -11.34 -13.97
CA PHE A 42 12.69 -10.88 -15.19
C PHE A 42 13.35 -9.63 -15.78
N ILE A 43 13.85 -8.73 -14.94
CA ILE A 43 14.45 -7.47 -15.39
C ILE A 43 15.96 -7.64 -15.55
N ASN A 44 16.67 -8.15 -14.53
CA ASN A 44 18.14 -8.18 -14.53
C ASN A 44 18.70 -9.38 -15.31
N GLN A 45 18.22 -10.60 -15.05
CA GLN A 45 18.75 -11.81 -15.71
C GLN A 45 18.19 -12.01 -17.13
N TRP A 46 16.89 -11.80 -17.33
CA TRP A 46 16.25 -12.05 -18.62
C TRP A 46 16.20 -10.81 -19.53
N GLY A 47 16.50 -9.62 -19.00
CA GLY A 47 16.58 -8.39 -19.79
C GLY A 47 15.24 -7.98 -20.41
N TRP A 48 14.10 -8.40 -19.84
CA TRP A 48 12.78 -8.14 -20.42
C TRP A 48 12.28 -6.70 -20.17
N GLY A 49 13.09 -5.86 -19.51
CA GLY A 49 12.83 -4.45 -19.29
C GLY A 49 11.41 -4.19 -18.77
N VAL A 50 10.63 -3.41 -19.52
CA VAL A 50 9.25 -3.02 -19.18
C VAL A 50 8.30 -4.23 -19.11
N HIS A 51 8.45 -5.22 -20.00
CA HIS A 51 7.64 -6.43 -19.96
C HIS A 51 7.98 -7.29 -18.73
N GLY A 52 9.26 -7.34 -18.37
CA GLY A 52 9.72 -7.99 -17.14
C GLY A 52 9.15 -7.34 -15.88
N ALA A 53 9.12 -6.01 -15.84
CA ALA A 53 8.51 -5.25 -14.74
C ALA A 53 7.00 -5.51 -14.62
N ALA A 54 6.28 -5.54 -15.75
CA ALA A 54 4.85 -5.86 -15.75
C ALA A 54 4.56 -7.29 -15.26
N LEU A 55 5.37 -8.26 -15.67
CA LEU A 55 5.28 -9.65 -15.21
C LEU A 55 5.64 -9.81 -13.73
N ALA A 56 6.64 -9.08 -13.24
CA ALA A 56 7.00 -9.07 -11.82
C ALA A 56 5.83 -8.58 -10.98
N GLN A 57 5.25 -7.44 -11.34
CA GLN A 57 4.07 -6.89 -10.66
C GLN A 57 2.87 -7.84 -10.70
N LEU A 58 2.60 -8.47 -11.84
CA LEU A 58 1.52 -9.46 -11.94
C LEU A 58 1.77 -10.66 -11.00
N THR A 59 3.00 -11.15 -10.95
CA THR A 59 3.40 -12.30 -10.13
C THR A 59 3.31 -11.96 -8.64
N VAL A 60 3.74 -10.77 -8.23
CA VAL A 60 3.59 -10.27 -6.85
C VAL A 60 2.12 -10.23 -6.46
N ARG A 61 1.26 -9.64 -7.29
CA ARG A 61 -0.19 -9.57 -7.01
C ARG A 61 -0.83 -10.95 -6.92
N PHE A 62 -0.43 -11.87 -7.80
CA PHE A 62 -0.92 -13.25 -7.75
C PHE A 62 -0.45 -13.96 -6.47
N SER A 63 0.82 -13.80 -6.09
CA SER A 63 1.37 -14.39 -4.87
C SER A 63 0.62 -13.92 -3.61
N ARG A 64 0.24 -12.63 -3.56
CA ARG A 64 -0.57 -12.08 -2.46
C ARG A 64 -1.91 -12.77 -2.31
N VAL A 65 -2.64 -12.94 -3.42
CA VAL A 65 -3.92 -13.63 -3.45
C VAL A 65 -3.77 -15.09 -2.99
N VAL A 66 -2.72 -15.77 -3.44
CA VAL A 66 -2.43 -17.16 -3.02
C VAL A 66 -2.16 -17.24 -1.52
N ILE A 67 -1.36 -16.32 -0.97
CA ILE A 67 -1.07 -16.27 0.48
C ILE A 67 -2.36 -15.96 1.26
N TRP A 68 -3.22 -15.07 0.77
CA TRP A 68 -4.52 -14.81 1.38
C TRP A 68 -5.42 -16.04 1.38
N LEU A 69 -5.52 -16.75 0.26
CA LEU A 69 -6.30 -17.98 0.18
C LEU A 69 -5.76 -19.05 1.13
N ALA A 70 -4.43 -19.19 1.23
CA ALA A 70 -3.79 -20.08 2.19
C ALA A 70 -4.15 -19.69 3.63
N ALA A 71 -4.10 -18.40 3.98
CA ALA A 71 -4.48 -17.88 5.29
C ALA A 71 -5.97 -18.15 5.60
N VAL A 72 -6.85 -17.97 4.62
CA VAL A 72 -8.29 -18.25 4.74
C VAL A 72 -8.54 -19.74 5.00
N VAL A 73 -7.82 -20.64 4.33
CA VAL A 73 -7.93 -22.09 4.53
C VAL A 73 -7.37 -22.49 5.89
N SER A 74 -6.17 -22.02 6.27
CA SER A 74 -5.52 -22.36 7.54
C SER A 74 -6.32 -21.87 8.75
N ALA A 75 -6.97 -20.71 8.63
CA ALA A 75 -7.81 -20.13 9.67
C ALA A 75 -9.24 -20.72 9.71
N GLY A 76 -9.58 -21.66 8.82
CA GLY A 76 -10.91 -22.26 8.73
C GLY A 76 -12.01 -21.26 8.28
N LEU A 77 -11.63 -20.15 7.65
CA LEU A 77 -12.52 -19.06 7.25
C LEU A 77 -13.19 -19.31 5.90
N PHE A 78 -12.72 -20.31 5.14
CA PHE A 78 -13.19 -20.60 3.78
C PHE A 78 -14.71 -20.75 3.69
N ARG A 79 -15.32 -21.54 4.59
CA ARG A 79 -16.78 -21.72 4.64
C ARG A 79 -17.50 -20.43 5.06
N LYS A 80 -16.92 -19.62 5.95
CA LYS A 80 -17.54 -18.36 6.38
C LYS A 80 -17.55 -17.31 5.27
N LEU A 81 -16.48 -17.24 4.47
CA LEU A 81 -16.31 -16.23 3.42
C LEU A 81 -16.95 -16.60 2.09
N PHE A 82 -16.85 -17.86 1.66
CA PHE A 82 -17.25 -18.26 0.29
C PHE A 82 -18.53 -19.09 0.23
N VAL A 83 -18.91 -19.78 1.32
CA VAL A 83 -20.09 -20.64 1.36
C VAL A 83 -20.82 -20.48 2.71
N PRO A 84 -21.38 -19.28 2.99
CA PRO A 84 -21.96 -19.00 4.29
C PRO A 84 -23.12 -19.96 4.59
N PRO A 85 -23.16 -20.58 5.79
CA PRO A 85 -24.29 -21.39 6.24
C PRO A 85 -25.60 -20.57 6.21
N PRO A 86 -26.77 -21.22 6.03
CA PRO A 86 -28.06 -20.53 6.01
C PRO A 86 -28.34 -19.68 7.27
N ASP A 87 -27.78 -20.10 8.41
CA ASP A 87 -28.00 -19.50 9.73
C ASP A 87 -26.94 -18.43 10.11
N CYS A 88 -26.02 -18.12 9.20
CA CYS A 88 -24.96 -17.15 9.45
C CYS A 88 -25.38 -15.76 8.96
N GLU A 89 -25.02 -14.72 9.71
CA GLU A 89 -25.18 -13.33 9.27
C GLU A 89 -24.49 -13.16 7.91
N ARG A 90 -25.22 -12.63 6.93
CA ARG A 90 -24.69 -12.46 5.58
C ARG A 90 -23.64 -11.36 5.62
N LEU A 91 -22.37 -11.73 5.36
CA LEU A 91 -21.23 -10.81 5.23
C LEU A 91 -21.44 -9.67 4.22
N PHE A 92 -22.33 -9.88 3.24
CA PHE A 92 -22.67 -8.87 2.25
C PHE A 92 -24.18 -8.78 2.08
N SER A 93 -24.76 -7.69 2.56
CA SER A 93 -26.13 -7.29 2.23
C SER A 93 -26.13 -6.08 1.30
N TRP A 94 -27.15 -5.98 0.43
CA TRP A 94 -27.31 -4.81 -0.45
C TRP A 94 -27.54 -3.52 0.34
N ARG A 95 -28.11 -3.64 1.54
CA ARG A 95 -28.31 -2.52 2.46
C ARG A 95 -26.97 -1.99 2.97
N GLU A 96 -26.10 -2.85 3.47
CA GLU A 96 -24.75 -2.47 3.90
C GLU A 96 -23.91 -1.93 2.75
N PHE A 97 -24.05 -2.49 1.54
CA PHE A 97 -23.36 -1.94 0.36
C PHE A 97 -23.82 -0.51 0.05
N ARG A 98 -25.12 -0.21 0.17
CA ARG A 98 -25.64 1.14 -0.04
C ARG A 98 -25.18 2.11 1.04
N GLU A 99 -25.17 1.68 2.30
CA GLU A 99 -24.65 2.46 3.43
C GLU A 99 -23.15 2.73 3.24
N TRP A 100 -22.36 1.71 2.90
CA TRP A 100 -20.95 1.83 2.53
C TRP A 100 -20.75 2.80 1.37
N ALA A 101 -21.50 2.68 0.27
CA ALA A 101 -21.36 3.55 -0.89
C ALA A 101 -21.66 5.02 -0.55
N SER A 102 -22.61 5.28 0.34
CA SER A 102 -22.94 6.64 0.80
C SER A 102 -21.86 7.25 1.69
N LEU A 103 -21.18 6.43 2.49
CA LEU A 103 -20.13 6.86 3.42
C LEU A 103 -18.76 6.97 2.72
N SER A 104 -18.43 5.99 1.87
CA SER A 104 -17.15 5.88 1.18
C SER A 104 -17.12 6.62 -0.16
N GLY A 105 -18.26 6.91 -0.78
CA GLY A 105 -18.34 7.63 -2.05
C GLY A 105 -17.62 9.00 -2.03
N PRO A 106 -17.90 9.88 -1.05
CA PRO A 106 -17.18 11.15 -0.90
C PRO A 106 -15.68 10.96 -0.69
N GLN A 107 -15.29 9.92 0.05
CA GLN A 107 -13.90 9.61 0.35
C GLN A 107 -13.14 9.12 -0.90
N PHE A 108 -13.80 8.30 -1.74
CA PHE A 108 -13.31 7.90 -3.05
C PHE A 108 -13.10 9.11 -3.97
N LEU A 109 -14.09 10.01 -4.05
CA LEU A 109 -13.97 11.22 -4.87
C LEU A 109 -12.83 12.13 -4.39
N GLY A 110 -12.67 12.28 -3.06
CA GLY A 110 -11.55 13.00 -2.47
C GLY A 110 -10.19 12.41 -2.88
N MET A 111 -10.01 11.10 -2.72
CA MET A 111 -8.77 10.40 -3.10
C MET A 111 -8.48 10.52 -4.61
N TYR A 112 -9.49 10.32 -5.47
CA TYR A 112 -9.31 10.44 -6.92
C TYR A 112 -9.03 11.88 -7.36
N SER A 113 -9.60 12.88 -6.68
CA SER A 113 -9.33 14.29 -7.00
C SER A 113 -7.86 14.66 -6.73
N GLY A 114 -7.28 14.19 -5.64
CA GLY A 114 -5.85 14.37 -5.34
C GLY A 114 -4.95 13.72 -6.38
N TRP A 115 -5.24 12.46 -6.73
CA TRP A 115 -4.48 11.74 -7.76
C TRP A 115 -4.59 12.42 -9.14
N PHE A 116 -5.78 12.87 -9.50
CA PHE A 116 -6.04 13.56 -10.76
C PHE A 116 -5.24 14.86 -10.90
N ILE A 117 -5.12 15.64 -9.82
CA ILE A 117 -4.29 16.85 -9.80
C ILE A 117 -2.82 16.51 -10.03
N PHE A 118 -2.32 15.45 -9.38
CA PHE A 118 -0.94 14.98 -9.55
C PHE A 118 -0.64 14.53 -10.98
N GLU A 119 -1.54 13.78 -11.62
CA GLU A 119 -1.38 13.34 -13.01
C GLU A 119 -1.32 14.53 -13.99
N ILE A 120 -2.14 15.56 -13.75
CA ILE A 120 -2.09 16.79 -14.55
C ILE A 120 -0.74 17.51 -14.36
N GLN A 121 -0.23 17.59 -13.14
CA GLN A 121 1.08 18.18 -12.86
C GLN A 121 2.22 17.41 -13.53
N ALA A 122 2.17 16.07 -13.51
CA ALA A 122 3.13 15.22 -14.19
C ALA A 122 3.08 15.39 -15.73
N LEU A 123 1.87 15.46 -16.31
CA LEU A 123 1.68 15.75 -17.74
C LEU A 123 2.20 17.13 -18.14
N ALA A 124 2.04 18.13 -17.28
CA ALA A 124 2.57 19.47 -17.49
C ALA A 124 4.11 19.46 -17.46
N LEU A 125 4.72 18.83 -16.46
CA LEU A 125 6.17 18.67 -16.34
C LEU A 125 6.78 17.93 -17.54
N ALA A 126 6.11 16.87 -18.02
CA ALA A 126 6.56 16.09 -19.17
C ALA A 126 6.52 16.83 -20.51
N ASN A 127 5.77 17.94 -20.62
CA ASN A 127 5.60 18.71 -21.85
C ASN A 127 6.29 20.08 -21.83
N ILE A 128 7.10 20.39 -20.83
CA ILE A 128 7.86 21.64 -20.80
C ILE A 128 8.92 21.61 -21.92
N ALA A 129 8.81 22.56 -22.87
CA ALA A 129 9.73 22.66 -23.98
C ALA A 129 11.16 22.96 -23.48
N GLY A 130 12.13 22.14 -23.92
CA GLY A 130 13.55 22.32 -23.59
C GLY A 130 14.06 21.48 -22.42
N ILE A 131 13.21 20.68 -21.77
CA ILE A 131 13.65 19.75 -20.71
C ILE A 131 14.34 18.52 -21.34
N THR A 132 15.51 18.15 -20.82
CA THR A 132 16.26 16.98 -21.28
C THR A 132 15.56 15.69 -20.85
N LYS A 133 15.80 14.59 -21.57
CA LYS A 133 15.23 13.28 -21.19
C LYS A 133 15.70 12.82 -19.81
N ASP A 134 16.90 13.22 -19.42
CA ASP A 134 17.48 12.88 -18.11
C ASP A 134 16.76 13.60 -16.97
N ALA A 135 16.36 14.86 -17.19
CA ALA A 135 15.51 15.60 -16.25
C ALA A 135 14.14 14.98 -16.03
N LEU A 136 13.55 14.48 -17.12
CA LEU A 136 12.28 13.76 -17.04
C LEU A 136 12.43 12.45 -16.25
N ALA A 137 13.56 11.76 -16.42
CA ALA A 137 13.88 10.54 -15.67
C ALA A 137 14.12 10.83 -14.17
N ALA A 138 14.82 11.92 -13.83
CA ALA A 138 15.05 12.35 -12.45
C ALA A 138 13.72 12.67 -11.74
N GLY A 139 12.80 13.37 -12.42
CA GLY A 139 11.46 13.62 -11.91
C GLY A 139 10.65 12.34 -11.68
N ALA A 140 10.77 11.34 -12.56
CA ALA A 140 10.12 10.04 -12.37
C ALA A 140 10.69 9.28 -11.15
N ILE A 141 12.00 9.34 -10.93
CA ILE A 141 12.65 8.75 -9.74
C ILE A 141 12.17 9.43 -8.47
N TRP A 142 12.07 10.76 -8.46
CA TRP A 142 11.51 11.52 -7.33
C TRP A 142 10.07 11.12 -7.02
N ILE A 143 9.20 11.04 -8.02
CA ILE A 143 7.81 10.59 -7.85
C ILE A 143 7.76 9.17 -7.26
N GLN A 144 8.65 8.29 -7.71
CA GLN A 144 8.72 6.92 -7.21
C GLN A 144 9.22 6.85 -5.76
N PHE A 145 10.15 7.74 -5.38
CA PHE A 145 10.59 7.90 -4.00
C PHE A 145 9.44 8.39 -3.09
N GLU A 146 8.76 9.47 -3.47
CA GLU A 146 7.60 10.00 -2.72
C GLU A 146 6.48 8.95 -2.58
N THR A 147 6.20 8.20 -3.64
CA THR A 147 5.22 7.09 -3.61
C THR A 147 5.63 6.02 -2.59
N SER A 148 6.92 5.74 -2.46
CA SER A 148 7.45 4.77 -1.50
C SER A 148 7.32 5.27 -0.05
N VAL A 149 7.56 6.56 0.18
CA VAL A 149 7.34 7.21 1.49
C VAL A 149 5.85 7.19 1.86
N ALA A 150 4.96 7.55 0.92
CA ALA A 150 3.52 7.51 1.11
C ALA A 150 3.00 6.08 1.39
N SER A 151 3.53 5.07 0.68
CA SER A 151 3.19 3.66 0.95
C SER A 151 3.62 3.23 2.36
N SER A 152 4.76 3.72 2.84
CA SER A 152 5.23 3.46 4.20
C SER A 152 4.29 4.09 5.25
N GLN A 153 3.80 5.30 4.99
CA GLN A 153 2.80 5.96 5.84
C GLN A 153 1.47 5.19 5.87
N ASN A 154 1.02 4.67 4.72
CA ASN A 154 -0.19 3.83 4.65
C ASN A 154 -0.10 2.57 5.53
N GLY A 155 1.07 1.93 5.62
CA GLY A 155 1.27 0.79 6.52
C GLY A 155 1.08 1.14 8.00
N TRP A 156 1.50 2.35 8.41
CA TRP A 156 1.24 2.87 9.76
C TRP A 156 -0.27 3.14 9.98
N VAL A 157 -0.93 3.82 9.04
CA VAL A 157 -2.38 4.10 9.11
C VAL A 157 -3.16 2.80 9.23
N GLN A 158 -2.81 1.78 8.44
CA GLN A 158 -3.45 0.47 8.47
C GLN A 158 -3.30 -0.19 9.84
N THR A 159 -2.10 -0.16 10.42
CA THR A 159 -1.84 -0.73 11.75
C THR A 159 -2.63 -0.02 12.85
N ALA A 160 -2.71 1.32 12.79
CA ALA A 160 -3.50 2.11 13.72
C ALA A 160 -5.02 1.87 13.58
N SER A 161 -5.52 1.72 12.34
CA SER A 161 -6.91 1.36 12.05
C SER A 161 -7.26 -0.04 12.57
N MET A 162 -6.40 -1.04 12.36
CA MET A 162 -6.59 -2.40 12.89
C MET A 162 -6.69 -2.40 14.42
N ARG A 163 -5.84 -1.62 15.09
CA ARG A 163 -5.90 -1.44 16.54
C ARG A 163 -7.22 -0.78 16.98
N SER A 164 -7.59 0.32 16.33
CA SER A 164 -8.81 1.07 16.64
C SER A 164 -10.06 0.20 16.49
N MET A 165 -10.14 -0.62 15.43
CA MET A 165 -11.24 -1.55 15.21
C MET A 165 -11.32 -2.63 16.30
N ASN A 166 -10.19 -3.21 16.72
CA ASN A 166 -10.17 -4.24 17.77
C ASN A 166 -10.61 -3.73 19.15
N LEU A 167 -10.38 -2.44 19.42
CA LEU A 167 -10.65 -1.79 20.70
C LEU A 167 -11.95 -0.97 20.70
N LEU A 168 -12.66 -0.91 19.56
CA LEU A 168 -13.90 -0.16 19.41
C LEU A 168 -14.93 -0.64 20.45
N GLY A 169 -15.40 0.26 21.31
CA GLY A 169 -16.37 -0.03 22.36
C GLY A 169 -15.83 -0.75 23.60
N LYS A 170 -14.52 -1.04 23.68
CA LYS A 170 -13.93 -1.87 24.76
C LYS A 170 -13.17 -1.12 25.87
N GLN A 171 -13.19 0.23 25.89
CA GLN A 171 -12.38 1.08 26.81
C GLN A 171 -10.92 0.58 26.94
N ASP A 172 -10.01 1.05 26.09
CA ASP A 172 -8.61 0.57 26.04
C ASP A 172 -7.82 0.90 27.34
N PRO A 173 -7.54 -0.08 28.22
CA PRO A 173 -6.75 0.16 29.44
C PRO A 173 -5.27 0.38 29.13
N GLY A 174 -4.81 0.04 27.92
CA GLY A 174 -3.43 0.23 27.44
C GLY A 174 -3.22 1.48 26.59
N ALA A 175 -4.22 2.37 26.48
CA ALA A 175 -4.22 3.50 25.56
C ALA A 175 -3.01 4.42 25.74
N GLN A 176 -2.65 4.77 26.98
CA GLN A 176 -1.49 5.63 27.26
C GLN A 176 -0.17 4.99 26.83
N LYS A 177 0.03 3.71 27.15
CA LYS A 177 1.26 3.00 26.78
C LYS A 177 1.39 2.92 25.26
N ALA A 178 0.28 2.63 24.57
CA ALA A 178 0.27 2.59 23.13
C ALA A 178 0.51 3.94 22.49
N PHE A 179 -0.11 5.01 22.98
CA PHE A 179 0.14 6.38 22.53
C PHE A 179 1.63 6.68 22.55
N TRP A 180 2.31 6.44 23.69
CA TRP A 180 3.75 6.69 23.78
C TRP A 180 4.59 5.82 22.85
N ILE A 181 4.24 4.55 22.66
CA ILE A 181 4.94 3.68 21.70
C ILE A 181 4.75 4.18 20.26
N PHE A 182 3.52 4.48 19.86
CA PHE A 182 3.21 4.98 18.52
C PHE A 182 3.87 6.34 18.26
N THR A 183 3.82 7.25 19.24
CA THR A 183 4.49 8.56 19.16
C THR A 183 6.00 8.40 19.09
N ALA A 184 6.60 7.57 19.95
CA ALA A 184 8.05 7.33 19.91
C ALA A 184 8.50 6.72 18.58
N MET A 185 7.75 5.75 18.04
CA MET A 185 8.03 5.18 16.73
C MET A 185 7.87 6.20 15.60
N ALA A 186 6.80 7.00 15.62
CA ALA A 186 6.60 8.06 14.63
C ALA A 186 7.70 9.12 14.70
N THR A 187 8.05 9.59 15.90
CA THR A 187 9.16 10.52 16.13
C THR A 187 10.49 9.93 15.66
N ALA A 188 10.76 8.66 15.93
CA ALA A 188 11.99 8.00 15.48
C ALA A 188 12.06 7.91 13.95
N ILE A 189 10.95 7.57 13.28
CA ILE A 189 10.87 7.54 11.82
C ILE A 189 11.06 8.95 11.23
N VAL A 190 10.40 9.96 11.79
CA VAL A 190 10.55 11.35 11.35
C VAL A 190 11.99 11.83 11.56
N LEU A 191 12.61 11.51 12.69
CA LEU A 191 14.00 11.87 12.98
C LEU A 191 14.95 11.17 12.00
N PHE A 192 14.74 9.90 11.72
CA PHE A 192 15.52 9.13 10.76
C PHE A 192 15.39 9.68 9.34
N LEU A 193 14.17 9.93 8.88
CA LEU A 193 13.91 10.50 7.55
C LEU A 193 14.45 11.92 7.44
N ASN A 194 14.27 12.78 8.45
CA ASN A 194 14.84 14.13 8.44
C ASN A 194 16.38 14.10 8.47
N ALA A 195 16.98 13.21 9.24
CA ALA A 195 18.44 13.05 9.24
C ALA A 195 18.94 12.59 7.86
N PHE A 196 18.22 11.68 7.20
CA PHE A 196 18.51 11.27 5.83
C PHE A 196 18.34 12.42 4.84
N LEU A 197 17.22 13.15 4.89
CA LEU A 197 16.96 14.31 4.03
C LEU A 197 18.00 15.41 4.20
N ILE A 198 18.48 15.67 5.42
CA ILE A 198 19.54 16.64 5.68
C ILE A 198 20.89 16.13 5.17
N ALA A 199 21.20 14.85 5.40
CA ALA A 199 22.48 14.27 4.96
C ALA A 199 22.63 14.22 3.45
N PHE A 200 21.53 14.09 2.71
CA PHE A 200 21.48 14.02 1.24
C PHE A 200 20.73 15.19 0.62
N GLN A 201 20.65 16.34 1.32
CA GLN A 201 19.80 17.44 0.89
C GLN A 201 20.22 17.95 -0.49
N ASP A 202 21.53 18.03 -0.74
CA ASP A 202 22.07 18.63 -1.96
C ASP A 202 21.84 17.67 -3.13
N GLU A 203 22.07 16.37 -2.94
CA GLU A 203 21.77 15.33 -3.93
C GLU A 203 20.27 15.24 -4.23
N LEU A 204 19.41 15.31 -3.22
CA LEU A 204 17.96 15.27 -3.39
C LEU A 204 17.44 16.55 -4.05
N CYS A 205 17.95 17.72 -3.66
CA CYS A 205 17.63 18.98 -4.32
C CYS A 205 18.05 18.92 -5.78
N ASN A 206 19.26 18.47 -6.09
CA ASN A 206 19.74 18.32 -7.46
C ASN A 206 18.94 17.27 -8.26
N LEU A 207 18.46 16.20 -7.61
CA LEU A 207 17.56 15.22 -8.22
C LEU A 207 16.20 15.83 -8.59
N VAL A 208 15.68 16.71 -7.73
CA VAL A 208 14.36 17.36 -7.89
C VAL A 208 14.41 18.55 -8.84
N SER A 209 15.42 19.40 -8.73
CA SER A 209 15.62 20.57 -9.60
C SER A 209 16.25 20.19 -10.94
N ASN A 210 16.80 18.98 -11.04
CA ASN A 210 17.63 18.55 -12.16
C ASN A 210 18.79 19.52 -12.43
N ASP A 211 19.36 20.10 -11.38
CA ASP A 211 20.59 20.92 -11.43
C ASP A 211 21.85 20.04 -11.51
N ALA A 212 21.77 18.93 -12.24
CA ALA A 212 22.95 18.13 -12.58
C ALA A 212 23.76 18.90 -13.63
N LEU A 213 24.78 19.63 -13.17
CA LEU A 213 25.94 20.02 -13.99
C LEU A 213 26.81 18.80 -14.31
#